data_AF-A0A352VS37-F1
#
_entry.id   AF-A0A352VS37-F1
#
_cell.length_a   1.000
_cell.length_b   1.000
_cell.length_c   1.000
_cell.angle_alpha   90.00
_cell.angle_beta   90.00
_cell.angle_gamma   90.00
#
_symmetry.space_group_name_H-M   'P 1'
#
loop_
_entity.id
_entity.type
_entity.pdbx_description
1 polymer ?
#
loop_
_entity_poly.entity_id
_entity_poly.type
_entity_poly.pdbx_seq_one_letter_code
_entity_poly.pdbx_strand_id
1 'polypeptide(L)'
;MSDPTWITLLPPVLAIVLAIWTKQVYLSLAGGLWLAWTIVSDWNPLTGLSAAIQGTVDVFGSDGDARAIMFTIAIGALIATVEASGGVRGFVLFLEQNKWV
;
A
#
# COMPACT_ATOMS: atom_id res chain seq x y z
N MET A 1 2.15 -27.44 -17.30
CA MET A 1 1.28 -27.27 -16.12
C MET A 1 2.16 -27.53 -14.92
N SER A 2 2.87 -26.49 -14.47
CA SER A 2 3.71 -26.55 -13.28
C SER A 2 3.07 -25.57 -12.31
N ASP A 3 2.40 -26.08 -11.29
CA ASP A 3 1.50 -25.31 -10.44
C ASP A 3 2.23 -24.10 -9.81
N PRO A 4 1.90 -22.84 -10.18
CA PRO A 4 2.59 -21.66 -9.67
C PRO A 4 2.25 -21.32 -8.21
N THR A 5 1.48 -22.17 -7.52
CA THR A 5 0.75 -21.80 -6.31
C THR A 5 1.66 -21.37 -5.16
N TRP A 6 2.84 -21.97 -5.01
CA TRP A 6 3.74 -21.65 -3.89
C TRP A 6 4.67 -20.46 -4.18
N ILE A 7 5.11 -20.30 -5.43
CA ILE A 7 6.00 -19.19 -5.81
C ILE A 7 5.27 -17.85 -5.78
N THR A 8 3.97 -17.81 -6.11
CA THR A 8 3.17 -16.57 -6.02
C THR A 8 2.97 -16.09 -4.57
N LEU A 9 3.07 -16.98 -3.59
CA LEU A 9 2.98 -16.61 -2.17
C LEU A 9 4.31 -16.08 -1.61
N LEU A 10 5.41 -16.30 -2.31
CA LEU A 10 6.75 -15.92 -1.87
C LEU A 10 6.91 -14.39 -1.74
N PRO A 11 6.48 -13.53 -2.70
CA PRO A 11 6.58 -12.09 -2.54
C PRO A 11 5.77 -11.52 -1.35
N PRO A 12 4.48 -11.90 -1.14
CA PRO A 12 3.72 -11.46 0.03
C PRO A 12 4.36 -11.89 1.36
N VAL A 13 4.81 -13.13 1.45
CA VAL A 13 5.44 -13.65 2.68
C VAL A 13 6.77 -12.93 2.94
N LEU A 14 7.59 -12.73 1.92
CA LEU A 14 8.84 -11.96 2.08
C LEU A 14 8.57 -10.51 2.47
N ALA A 15 7.55 -9.87 1.90
CA ALA A 15 7.16 -8.53 2.31
C ALA A 15 6.81 -8.52 3.80
N ILE A 16 5.96 -9.43 4.29
CA ILE A 16 5.58 -9.50 5.72
C ILE A 16 6.81 -9.73 6.60
N VAL A 17 7.69 -10.67 6.25
CA VAL A 17 8.91 -10.95 7.01
C VAL A 17 9.84 -9.73 7.05
N LEU A 18 10.05 -9.07 5.91
CA LEU A 18 10.83 -7.84 5.82
C LEU A 18 10.19 -6.71 6.63
N ALA A 19 8.87 -6.58 6.65
CA ALA A 19 8.16 -5.55 7.42
C ALA A 19 8.42 -5.71 8.92
N ILE A 20 8.36 -6.95 9.41
CA ILE A 20 8.59 -7.27 10.82
C ILE A 20 10.06 -7.02 11.19
N TRP A 21 11.00 -7.42 10.33
CA TRP A 21 12.42 -7.31 10.62
C TRP A 21 12.94 -5.87 10.51
N THR A 22 12.61 -5.18 9.43
CA THR A 22 13.05 -3.78 9.20
C THR A 22 12.23 -2.77 10.00
N LYS A 23 11.05 -3.16 10.52
CA LYS A 23 10.05 -2.27 11.13
C LYS A 23 9.67 -1.09 10.21
N GLN A 24 9.83 -1.25 8.90
CA GLN A 24 9.58 -0.22 7.90
C GLN A 24 8.68 -0.78 6.80
N VAL A 25 7.41 -0.34 6.82
CA VAL A 25 6.38 -0.81 5.87
C VAL A 25 6.77 -0.48 4.43
N TYR A 26 7.26 0.74 4.18
CA TYR A 26 7.60 1.19 2.82
C TYR A 26 8.72 0.38 2.17
N LEU A 27 9.80 0.10 2.90
CA LEU A 27 10.91 -0.71 2.38
C LEU A 27 10.47 -2.16 2.14
N SER A 28 9.63 -2.70 3.02
CA SER A 28 9.08 -4.04 2.86
C SER A 28 8.21 -4.16 1.61
N LEU A 29 7.31 -3.20 1.37
CA LEU A 29 6.47 -3.18 0.18
C LEU A 29 7.31 -3.04 -1.09
N ALA A 30 8.29 -2.13 -1.10
CA ALA A 30 9.19 -1.96 -2.23
C ALA A 30 10.02 -3.23 -2.52
N GLY A 31 10.54 -3.88 -1.47
CA GLY A 31 11.29 -5.13 -1.60
C GLY A 31 10.43 -6.29 -2.09
N GLY A 32 9.20 -6.43 -1.58
CA GLY A 32 8.23 -7.42 -2.04
C GLY A 32 7.82 -7.21 -3.49
N LEU A 33 7.58 -5.96 -3.90
CA LEU A 33 7.25 -5.60 -5.28
C LEU A 33 8.41 -5.89 -6.23
N TRP A 34 9.65 -5.53 -5.84
CA TRP A 34 10.84 -5.83 -6.61
C TRP A 34 11.00 -7.34 -6.82
N LEU A 35 10.88 -8.13 -5.74
CA LEU A 35 10.97 -9.58 -5.81
C LEU A 35 9.84 -10.21 -6.65
N ALA A 36 8.62 -9.69 -6.58
CA ALA A 36 7.52 -10.14 -7.44
C ALA A 36 7.87 -9.97 -8.92
N TRP A 37 8.38 -8.80 -9.31
CA TRP A 37 8.78 -8.53 -10.70
C TRP A 37 10.06 -9.26 -11.12
N THR A 38 11.01 -9.51 -10.20
CA THR A 38 12.19 -10.36 -10.47
C THR A 38 11.79 -11.80 -10.77
N ILE A 39 10.81 -12.35 -10.06
CA ILE A 39 10.29 -13.72 -10.32
C ILE A 39 9.61 -13.79 -11.69
N VAL A 40 8.87 -12.75 -12.07
CA VAL A 40 8.22 -12.65 -13.39
C VAL A 40 9.24 -12.45 -14.51
N SER A 41 10.39 -11.82 -14.23
CA SER A 41 11.45 -11.50 -15.19
C SER A 41 12.56 -12.57 -15.27
N ASP A 42 12.21 -13.85 -15.13
CA ASP A 42 13.16 -14.99 -15.18
C ASP A 42 14.36 -14.88 -14.21
N TRP A 43 14.13 -14.38 -12.99
CA TRP A 43 15.15 -14.21 -11.94
C TRP A 43 16.25 -13.19 -12.26
N ASN A 44 16.06 -12.31 -13.24
CA ASN A 44 17.02 -11.25 -13.52
C ASN A 44 16.70 -9.98 -12.66
N PRO A 45 17.56 -9.62 -11.68
CA PRO A 45 17.28 -8.53 -10.73
C PRO A 45 17.34 -7.14 -11.38
N LEU A 46 18.16 -6.96 -12.42
CA LEU A 46 18.31 -5.69 -13.13
C LEU A 46 17.06 -5.40 -13.96
N THR A 47 16.57 -6.39 -14.72
CA THR A 47 15.34 -6.25 -15.50
C THR A 47 14.11 -6.20 -14.59
N GLY A 48 14.11 -6.97 -13.49
CA GLY A 48 13.05 -6.93 -12.48
C GLY A 48 12.92 -5.56 -11.80
N LEU A 49 14.01 -4.82 -11.59
CA LEU A 49 13.95 -3.46 -11.06
C LEU A 49 13.30 -2.49 -12.06
N SER A 50 13.72 -2.53 -13.33
CA SER A 50 13.09 -1.71 -14.37
C SER A 50 11.60 -2.07 -14.56
N ALA A 51 11.27 -3.35 -14.50
CA ALA A 51 9.90 -3.83 -14.64
C ALA A 51 9.03 -3.45 -13.43
N ALA A 52 9.58 -3.44 -12.22
CA ALA A 52 8.88 -2.97 -11.02
C ALA A 52 8.55 -1.48 -11.09
N ILE A 53 9.49 -0.66 -11.58
CA ILE A 53 9.26 0.78 -11.80
C ILE A 53 8.20 0.96 -12.88
N GLN A 54 8.35 0.29 -14.03
CA GLN A 54 7.38 0.38 -15.13
C GLN A 54 5.98 -0.07 -14.68
N GLY A 55 5.87 -1.19 -13.99
CA GLY A 55 4.60 -1.69 -13.45
C GLY A 55 3.96 -0.72 -12.47
N THR A 56 4.75 0.00 -11.67
CA THR A 56 4.21 1.06 -10.78
C THR A 56 3.64 2.23 -11.59
N VAL A 57 4.28 2.60 -12.71
CA VAL A 57 3.77 3.63 -13.63
C VAL A 57 2.51 3.16 -14.35
N ASP A 58 2.49 1.90 -14.79
CA ASP A 58 1.37 1.32 -15.55
C ASP A 58 0.08 1.27 -14.71
N VAL A 59 0.18 1.12 -13.39
CA VAL A 59 -0.97 1.22 -12.46
C VAL A 59 -1.67 2.58 -12.56
N PHE A 60 -0.95 3.67 -12.84
CA PHE A 60 -1.57 4.97 -13.08
C PHE A 60 -2.26 5.08 -14.45
N GLY A 61 -1.88 4.23 -15.41
CA GLY A 61 -2.52 4.15 -16.73
C GLY A 61 -3.79 3.28 -16.76
N SER A 62 -3.99 2.44 -15.73
CA SER A 62 -5.18 1.61 -15.57
C SER A 62 -6.35 2.43 -15.01
N ASP A 63 -7.44 2.52 -15.78
CA ASP A 63 -8.65 3.24 -15.39
C ASP A 63 -9.19 2.82 -14.01
N GLY A 64 -9.15 1.53 -13.69
CA GLY A 64 -9.64 0.99 -12.43
C GLY A 64 -8.75 1.37 -11.25
N ASP A 65 -7.45 1.16 -11.41
CA ASP A 65 -6.49 1.38 -10.33
C ASP A 65 -6.27 2.86 -10.06
N ALA A 66 -6.21 3.69 -11.12
CA ALA A 66 -6.12 5.14 -11.00
C ALA A 66 -7.34 5.72 -10.28
N ARG A 67 -8.56 5.23 -10.56
CA ARG A 67 -9.78 5.64 -9.82
C ARG A 67 -9.68 5.27 -8.34
N ALA A 68 -9.17 4.08 -8.01
CA ALA A 68 -8.97 3.66 -6.63
C ALA A 68 -7.93 4.55 -5.90
N ILE A 69 -6.83 4.89 -6.57
CA ILE A 69 -5.82 5.82 -6.03
C ILE A 69 -6.44 7.21 -5.80
N MET A 70 -7.16 7.75 -6.78
CA MET A 70 -7.84 9.05 -6.65
C MET A 70 -8.85 9.05 -5.50
N PHE A 71 -9.61 7.97 -5.32
CA PHE A 71 -10.57 7.83 -4.24
C PHE A 71 -9.90 7.77 -2.86
N THR A 72 -8.81 7.01 -2.72
CA THR A 72 -8.06 6.92 -1.45
C THR A 72 -7.42 8.26 -1.09
N ILE A 73 -6.89 8.99 -2.07
CA ILE A 73 -6.39 10.36 -1.88
C ILE A 73 -7.52 11.31 -1.45
N ALA A 74 -8.70 11.24 -2.10
CA ALA A 74 -9.84 12.08 -1.76
C ALA A 74 -10.33 11.85 -0.32
N ILE A 75 -10.44 10.59 0.11
CA ILE A 75 -10.76 10.25 1.51
C ILE A 75 -9.68 10.76 2.45
N GLY A 76 -8.40 10.54 2.12
CA GLY A 76 -7.28 11.03 2.94
C GLY A 76 -7.31 12.55 3.12
N ALA A 77 -7.59 13.30 2.05
CA ALA A 77 -7.74 14.76 2.10
C ALA A 77 -8.95 15.20 2.93
N LEU A 78 -10.08 14.51 2.82
CA LEU A 78 -11.27 14.78 3.65
C LEU A 78 -10.97 14.56 5.13
N ILE A 79 -10.35 13.43 5.50
CA ILE A 79 -9.97 13.12 6.87
C ILE A 79 -9.02 14.19 7.41
N ALA A 80 -7.97 14.53 6.65
CA ALA A 80 -7.02 15.56 7.03
C ALA A 80 -7.69 16.94 7.22
N THR A 81 -8.67 17.28 6.40
CA THR A 81 -9.43 18.53 6.53
C THR A 81 -10.28 18.52 7.80
N VAL A 82 -10.98 17.43 8.10
CA VAL A 82 -11.80 17.30 9.31
C VAL A 82 -10.94 17.35 10.58
N GLU A 83 -9.76 16.72 10.57
CA GLU A 83 -8.79 16.81 11.66
C GLU A 83 -8.24 18.23 11.83
N ALA A 84 -7.86 18.89 10.73
CA ALA A 84 -7.31 20.24 10.75
C ALA A 84 -8.33 21.31 11.17
N SER A 85 -9.61 21.16 10.76
CA SER A 85 -10.71 22.01 11.24
C SER A 85 -11.07 21.78 12.71
N GLY A 86 -10.43 20.82 13.38
CA GLY A 86 -10.71 20.49 14.78
C GLY A 86 -12.06 19.79 14.97
N GLY A 87 -12.70 19.31 13.89
CA GLY A 87 -14.01 18.66 13.95
C GLY A 87 -14.00 17.41 14.81
N VAL A 88 -12.94 16.60 14.72
CA VAL A 88 -12.75 15.42 15.58
C VAL A 88 -12.65 15.81 17.05
N ARG A 89 -11.86 16.85 17.37
CA ARG A 89 -11.69 17.33 18.75
C ARG A 89 -12.98 17.92 19.31
N GLY A 90 -13.69 18.72 18.51
CA GLY A 90 -14.99 19.28 18.88
C GLY A 90 -16.06 18.21 19.10
N PHE A 91 -16.06 17.16 18.29
CA PHE A 91 -16.97 16.01 18.47
C PHE A 91 -16.66 15.22 19.74
N VAL A 92 -15.40 14.96 20.04
CA VAL A 92 -14.99 14.30 21.29
C VAL A 92 -15.41 15.13 22.51
N LEU A 93 -15.15 16.45 22.50
CA LEU A 93 -15.55 17.35 23.58
C LEU A 93 -17.08 17.42 23.76
N PHE A 94 -17.84 17.43 22.67
CA PHE A 94 -19.30 17.39 22.70
C PHE A 94 -19.82 16.09 23.36
N LEU A 95 -19.23 14.94 23.01
CA LEU A 95 -19.58 13.66 23.62
C LEU A 95 -19.18 13.58 25.10
N GLU A 96 -18.06 14.19 25.49
CA GLU A 96 -17.65 14.28 26.89
C GLU A 96 -18.57 15.17 27.72
N GLN A 97 -19.04 16.29 27.16
CA GLN A 97 -20.01 17.18 27.84
C GLN A 97 -21.40 16.58 27.95
N ASN A 98 -21.81 15.76 26.98
CA ASN A 98 -23.11 15.08 27.00
C ASN A 98 -23.08 13.76 27.79
N LYS A 99 -22.16 13.62 28.75
CA LYS A 99 -22.23 12.55 29.76
C LYS A 99 -23.46 12.76 30.63
N TRP A 100 -24.53 12.11 30.17
CA TRP A 100 -25.66 11.67 30.97
C TRP A 100 -25.19 10.52 31.88
N VAL A 101 -24.30 10.84 32.84
CA VAL A 101 -24.04 10.10 34.08
C VAL A 101 -23.72 11.12 35.16
#